data_AF-A0A166N0Z4-F1
#
_entry.id   AF-A0A166N0Z4-F1
#
_cell.length_a   1.000
_cell.length_b   1.000
_cell.length_c   1.000
_cell.angle_alpha   90.00
_cell.angle_beta   90.00
_cell.angle_gamma   90.00
#
_symmetry.space_group_name_H-M   'P 1'
#
loop_
_entity.id
_entity.type
_entity.pdbx_description
1 polymer ?
#
loop_
_entity_poly.entity_id
_entity_poly.type
_entity_poly.pdbx_seq_one_letter_code
_entity_poly.pdbx_strand_id
1 'polypeptide(L)'
;AVAFVPISGWHGDNMLEVSSKMPWFKGWSVERKEGKAEGKCLIEALDAILPPTRPTDKALRLPLQDVYKIGGIGTVPVGRVET
;
A
#
# COMPACT_ATOMS: atom_id res chain seq x y z
N ALA A 1 13.22 -5.54 5.63
CA ALA A 1 13.81 -4.20 5.42
C ALA A 1 12.78 -3.23 4.83
N VAL A 2 13.10 -1.93 4.79
CA VAL A 2 12.23 -0.83 4.28
C VAL A 2 12.93 -0.14 3.10
N ALA A 3 12.20 0.20 2.04
CA ALA A 3 12.73 0.92 0.89
C ALA A 3 12.86 2.41 1.23
N PHE A 4 14.00 3.02 0.90
CA PHE A 4 14.23 4.46 1.04
C PHE A 4 14.33 5.08 -0.35
N VAL A 5 13.37 5.95 -0.70
CA VAL A 5 13.30 6.58 -2.03
C VAL A 5 13.36 8.10 -1.86
N PRO A 6 14.40 8.78 -2.36
CA PRO A 6 14.43 10.24 -2.40
C PRO A 6 13.48 10.72 -3.50
N ILE A 7 12.48 11.54 -3.13
CA ILE A 7 11.45 12.04 -4.05
C ILE A 7 11.29 13.55 -3.98
N SER A 8 10.73 14.13 -5.04
CA SER A 8 10.09 15.45 -5.00
C SER A 8 8.62 15.30 -5.34
N GLY A 9 7.74 15.40 -4.33
CA GLY A 9 6.30 15.27 -4.56
C GLY A 9 5.72 16.37 -5.44
N TRP A 10 6.32 17.57 -5.43
CA TRP A 10 5.89 18.70 -6.25
C TRP A 10 6.30 18.57 -7.72
N HIS A 11 7.54 18.13 -7.97
CA HIS A 11 8.08 18.03 -9.33
C HIS A 11 7.93 16.65 -9.96
N GLY A 12 7.48 15.65 -9.20
CA GLY A 12 7.31 14.27 -9.67
C GLY A 12 8.60 13.43 -9.71
N ASP A 13 9.72 13.97 -9.24
CA ASP A 13 11.03 13.30 -9.30
C ASP A 13 11.01 11.97 -8.51
N ASN A 14 11.38 10.85 -9.16
CA ASN A 14 11.39 9.49 -8.62
C ASN A 14 10.02 8.98 -8.13
N MET A 15 8.91 9.61 -8.51
CA MET A 15 7.56 9.15 -8.13
C MET A 15 7.12 8.00 -9.05
N LEU A 16 7.04 8.28 -10.35
CA LEU A 16 6.68 7.32 -11.40
C LEU A 16 7.88 7.01 -12.30
N GLU A 17 8.66 8.04 -12.62
CA GLU A 17 9.82 7.96 -13.50
C GLU A 17 11.10 8.36 -12.76
N VAL A 18 12.23 7.84 -13.22
CA VAL A 18 13.54 8.13 -12.62
C VAL A 18 13.92 9.58 -12.91
N SER A 19 14.29 10.32 -11.87
CA SER A 19 14.75 11.70 -12.00
C SER A 19 16.18 11.76 -12.55
N SER A 20 16.39 12.61 -13.55
CA SER A 20 17.73 12.97 -14.05
C SER A 20 18.51 13.88 -13.08
N LYS A 21 17.83 14.51 -12.10
CA LYS A 21 18.45 15.44 -11.14
C LYS A 21 19.18 14.73 -10.00
N MET A 22 19.01 13.41 -9.87
CA MET A 22 19.57 12.61 -8.77
C MET A 22 20.51 11.50 -9.29
N PRO A 23 21.61 11.82 -9.99
CA PRO A 23 22.51 10.82 -10.58
C PRO A 23 23.26 9.97 -9.54
N TRP A 24 23.32 10.45 -8.29
CA TRP A 24 23.90 9.76 -7.15
C TRP A 24 23.03 8.60 -6.65
N PHE A 25 21.72 8.65 -6.87
CA PHE A 25 20.80 7.62 -6.41
C PHE A 25 20.82 6.44 -7.39
N LYS A 26 21.29 5.28 -6.93
CA LYS A 26 21.39 4.06 -7.76
C LYS A 26 20.17 3.16 -7.68
N GLY A 27 19.28 3.43 -6.74
CA GLY A 27 18.12 2.61 -6.44
C GLY A 27 18.07 2.25 -4.96
N TRP A 28 16.90 1.76 -4.55
CA TRP A 28 16.65 1.16 -3.26
C TRP A 28 16.69 -0.36 -3.40
N SER A 29 17.05 -1.05 -2.31
CA SER A 29 16.97 -2.51 -2.24
C SER A 29 16.40 -2.92 -0.87
N VAL A 30 15.55 -3.93 -0.88
CA VAL A 30 14.87 -4.44 0.30
C VAL A 30 15.00 -5.95 0.34
N GLU A 31 15.56 -6.47 1.43
CA GLU A 31 15.58 -7.89 1.74
C GLU A 31 14.50 -8.24 2.79
N ARG A 32 13.71 -9.26 2.48
CA ARG A 32 12.66 -9.84 3.33
C ARG A 32 12.76 -11.36 3.30
N LYS A 33 12.08 -12.02 4.25
CA LYS A 33 12.03 -13.48 4.33
C LYS A 33 11.41 -14.10 3.07
N GLU A 34 10.43 -13.44 2.46
CA GLU A 34 9.76 -13.94 1.25
C GLU A 34 10.43 -13.51 -0.07
N GLY A 35 11.51 -12.73 -0.05
CA GLY A 35 12.23 -12.34 -1.27
C GLY A 35 13.01 -11.03 -1.17
N LYS A 36 13.84 -10.77 -2.20
CA LYS A 36 14.55 -9.51 -2.40
C LYS A 36 13.85 -8.69 -3.49
N ALA A 37 13.68 -7.40 -3.26
CA ALA A 37 13.14 -6.46 -4.24
C ALA A 37 14.08 -5.25 -4.37
N GLU A 38 14.14 -4.69 -5.57
CA GLU A 38 14.93 -3.50 -5.87
C GLU A 38 14.19 -2.63 -6.89
N GLY A 39 14.50 -1.33 -6.88
CA GLY A 39 13.89 -0.35 -7.77
C GLY A 39 14.51 1.03 -7.59
N LYS A 40 13.98 2.01 -8.29
CA LYS A 40 14.39 3.42 -8.27
C LYS A 40 13.23 4.36 -7.99
N CYS A 41 12.02 4.02 -8.42
CA CYS A 41 10.85 4.88 -8.23
C CYS A 41 10.04 4.49 -6.99
N LEU A 42 9.19 5.41 -6.55
CA LEU A 42 8.24 5.17 -5.46
C LEU A 42 7.18 4.15 -5.85
N ILE A 43 6.70 4.17 -7.10
CA ILE A 43 5.73 3.18 -7.59
C ILE A 43 6.27 1.75 -7.49
N GLU A 44 7.53 1.54 -7.87
CA GLU A 44 8.18 0.22 -7.78
C GLU A 44 8.31 -0.22 -6.31
N ALA A 45 8.52 0.72 -5.39
CA ALA A 45 8.57 0.43 -3.95
C ALA A 45 7.20 0.02 -3.38
N LEU A 46 6.11 0.59 -3.91
CA LEU A 46 4.74 0.22 -3.57
C LEU A 46 4.37 -1.15 -4.16
N ASP A 47 4.73 -1.41 -5.41
CA ASP A 47 4.49 -2.72 -6.06
C ASP A 47 5.28 -3.86 -5.38
N ALA A 48 6.43 -3.54 -4.79
CA ALA A 48 7.20 -4.47 -3.99
C ALA A 48 6.62 -4.75 -2.59
N ILE A 49 5.49 -4.14 -2.21
CA ILE A 49 4.79 -4.46 -0.97
C ILE A 49 4.09 -5.81 -1.15
N LEU A 50 4.45 -6.77 -0.30
CA LEU A 50 3.78 -8.06 -0.28
C LEU A 50 2.38 -7.87 0.33
N PRO A 51 1.32 -8.35 -0.34
CA PRO A 51 -0.02 -8.32 0.24
C PRO A 51 -0.04 -9.03 1.59
N PRO A 52 -0.70 -8.45 2.61
CA PRO A 52 -0.81 -9.11 3.91
C PRO A 52 -1.61 -10.41 3.77
N THR A 53 -1.29 -11.40 4.59
CA THR A 53 -2.07 -12.64 4.68
C THR A 53 -3.50 -12.31 5.11
N ARG A 54 -4.49 -12.74 4.32
CA ARG A 54 -5.90 -12.57 4.67
C ARG A 54 -6.28 -13.58 5.77
N PRO A 55 -6.88 -13.15 6.88
CA PRO A 55 -7.25 -14.03 7.99
C PRO A 55 -8.57 -14.78 7.77
N THR A 56 -8.75 -15.44 6.61
CA THR A 56 -10.01 -16.11 6.23
C THR A 56 -10.34 -17.35 7.07
N ASP A 57 -9.37 -17.85 7.82
CA ASP A 57 -9.47 -18.97 8.75
C ASP A 57 -10.06 -18.58 10.11
N LYS A 58 -10.15 -17.28 10.40
CA LYS A 58 -10.69 -16.76 11.65
C LYS A 58 -12.20 -16.55 11.56
N ALA A 59 -12.85 -16.46 12.72
CA ALA A 59 -14.28 -16.17 12.79
C ALA A 59 -14.58 -14.74 12.31
N LEU A 60 -15.72 -14.54 11.65
CA LEU A 60 -16.12 -13.24 11.12
C LEU A 60 -16.09 -12.15 12.20
N ARG A 61 -15.40 -11.03 11.90
CA ARG A 61 -15.48 -9.80 12.69
C ARG A 61 -15.68 -8.61 11.76
N LEU A 62 -16.81 -7.92 11.93
CA LEU A 62 -17.16 -6.73 11.16
C LEU A 62 -17.58 -5.62 12.14
N PRO A 63 -16.62 -4.79 12.59
CA PRO A 63 -16.92 -3.61 13.39
C PRO A 63 -17.75 -2.61 12.58
N LEU A 64 -18.84 -2.11 13.18
CA LEU A 64 -19.68 -1.11 12.55
C LEU A 64 -19.03 0.27 12.65
N GLN A 65 -18.81 0.90 11.50
CA GLN A 65 -18.37 2.30 11.41
C GLN A 65 -19.59 3.22 11.43
N ASP A 66 -20.54 2.96 10.52
CA ASP A 66 -21.76 3.73 10.37
C ASP A 66 -22.95 2.81 10.16
N VAL A 67 -24.14 3.34 10.44
CA VAL A 67 -25.42 2.67 10.16
C VAL A 67 -26.34 3.64 9.44
N TYR A 68 -26.71 3.29 8.22
CA TYR A 68 -27.62 4.08 7.39
C TYR A 68 -29.01 3.49 7.39
N LYS A 69 -30.04 4.32 7.16
CA LYS A 69 -31.39 3.87 6.84
C LYS A 69 -31.76 4.38 5.45
N ILE A 70 -31.80 3.48 4.48
CA ILE A 70 -32.03 3.81 3.07
C ILE A 70 -33.46 3.42 2.72
N GLY A 71 -34.25 4.38 2.22
CA GLY A 71 -35.63 4.15 1.79
C GLY A 71 -35.69 3.07 0.71
N GLY A 72 -36.57 2.07 0.87
CA GLY A 72 -36.71 0.94 -0.05
C GLY A 72 -35.71 -0.22 0.18
N ILE A 73 -34.65 -0.04 0.97
CA ILE A 73 -33.69 -1.09 1.32
C ILE A 73 -33.80 -1.50 2.79
N GLY A 74 -33.89 -0.51 3.70
CA GLY A 74 -33.90 -0.72 5.14
C GLY A 74 -32.61 -0.25 5.81
N THR A 75 -32.19 -0.93 6.87
CA THR A 75 -30.99 -0.60 7.65
C THR A 75 -29.75 -1.18 6.98
N VAL A 76 -28.72 -0.35 6.76
CA VAL A 76 -27.48 -0.72 6.09
C VAL A 76 -26.29 -0.41 7.01
N PRO A 77 -25.75 -1.41 7.73
CA PRO A 77 -24.51 -1.27 8.47
C PRO A 77 -23.30 -1.24 7.52
N VAL A 78 -22.34 -0.36 7.78
CA VAL A 78 -21.09 -0.22 7.00
C VAL A 78 -19.91 -0.44 7.93
N GLY A 79 -18.90 -1.17 7.48
CA GLY A 79 -17.71 -1.47 8.27
C GLY A 79 -16.66 -2.23 7.46
N ARG A 80 -15.43 -2.23 7.97
CA ARG A 80 -14.35 -3.04 7.42
C ARG A 80 -14.45 -4.46 7.98
N VAL A 81 -14.28 -5.46 7.12
CA VAL A 81 -14.12 -6.85 7.57
C VAL A 81 -12.69 -7.03 8.08
N GLU A 82 -12.56 -7.40 9.34
CA GLU A 82 -11.26 -7.58 10.00
C GLU A 82 -10.77 -9.02 9.94
N THR A 83 -11.68 -9.98 10.09
CA THR A 83 -11.42 -11.42 10.03
C THR A 83 -12.58 -12.16 9.38
#